data_AF-A0A842YJB6-F1
#
_entry.id   AF-A0A842YJB6-F1
#
_cell.length_a   1.000
_cell.length_b   1.000
_cell.length_c   1.000
_cell.angle_alpha   90.00
_cell.angle_beta   90.00
_cell.angle_gamma   90.00
#
_symmetry.space_group_name_H-M   'P 1'
#
loop_
_entity.id
_entity.type
_entity.pdbx_description
1 polymer ?
#
loop_
_entity_poly.entity_id
_entity_poly.type
_entity_poly.pdbx_seq_one_letter_code
_entity_poly.pdbx_strand_id
1 'polypeptide(L)'
;MESLRIVKERRIPTRGEVLVELHNEVEPDTVIAKGMVPSQEIHELRLHRNLNIDPDDVKHHLVKHAGETVEKDEVIAIARSFFGRQTKMARSPIDGVIESFSETNGRMMIKGHPVPVEISSFIPGTVTQIFPGEGAMVETRGYRFNGLFGVGGETHGSLEVVVDAGNVPLTSSEIKPMHSGKVLVGGSVVTLDALREAVKQGVRGII
;
A
#
# COMPACT_ATOMS: atom_id res chain seq x y z
N MET A 1 24.00 1.07 29.04
CA MET A 1 22.70 1.53 28.49
C MET A 1 21.61 0.70 29.15
N GLU A 2 20.50 1.30 29.57
CA GLU A 2 19.39 0.55 30.18
C GLU A 2 18.37 0.13 29.11
N SER A 3 17.86 -1.09 29.24
CA SER A 3 16.78 -1.59 28.38
C SER A 3 15.49 -0.84 28.72
N LEU A 4 14.84 -0.32 27.70
CA LEU A 4 13.57 0.39 27.82
C LEU A 4 12.40 -0.56 27.55
N ARG A 5 11.24 -0.26 28.15
CA ARG A 5 9.96 -0.83 27.73
C ARG A 5 9.52 -0.10 26.46
N ILE A 6 9.39 -0.83 25.36
CA ILE A 6 8.97 -0.33 24.05
C ILE A 6 7.57 -0.85 23.81
N VAL A 7 6.65 0.06 23.52
CA VAL A 7 5.24 -0.25 23.25
C VAL A 7 4.90 0.29 21.86
N LYS A 8 4.30 -0.55 21.02
CA LYS A 8 3.94 -0.23 19.64
C LYS A 8 2.51 -0.64 19.34
N GLU A 9 1.71 0.34 18.92
CA GLU A 9 0.40 0.09 18.32
C GLU A 9 0.59 -0.36 16.88
N ARG A 10 -0.02 -1.51 16.52
CA ARG A 10 -0.05 -2.04 15.16
C ARG A 10 -1.50 -2.14 14.74
N ARG A 11 -1.95 -1.15 13.94
CA ARG A 11 -3.34 -1.03 13.49
C ARG A 11 -3.42 -0.82 11.99
N ILE A 12 -4.40 -1.46 11.36
CA ILE A 12 -4.82 -1.14 10.00
C ILE A 12 -5.75 0.09 10.01
N PRO A 13 -5.82 0.87 8.91
CA PRO A 13 -6.61 2.10 8.86
C PRO A 13 -8.12 1.85 8.67
N THR A 14 -8.52 0.60 8.50
CA THR A 14 -9.91 0.18 8.26
C THR A 14 -10.27 -0.97 9.18
N ARG A 15 -11.58 -1.25 9.27
CA ARG A 15 -12.05 -2.44 9.97
C ARG A 15 -11.72 -3.69 9.16
N GLY A 16 -11.17 -4.69 9.82
CA GLY A 16 -10.77 -5.98 9.29
C GLY A 16 -10.76 -7.05 10.37
N GLU A 17 -9.78 -7.95 10.29
CA GLU A 17 -9.62 -9.11 11.16
C GLU A 17 -8.29 -9.00 11.93
N VAL A 18 -8.35 -9.23 13.24
CA VAL A 18 -7.15 -9.34 14.10
C VAL A 18 -6.78 -10.81 14.18
N LEU A 19 -5.52 -11.14 13.89
CA LEU A 19 -5.02 -12.51 13.74
C LEU A 19 -4.23 -13.01 14.96
N VAL A 20 -4.12 -12.18 15.99
CA VAL A 20 -3.41 -12.49 17.24
C VAL A 20 -4.32 -12.32 18.44
N GLU A 21 -3.98 -13.01 19.52
CA GLU A 21 -4.70 -12.96 20.78
C GLU A 21 -3.86 -12.29 21.88
N LEU A 22 -4.54 -11.90 22.96
CA LEU A 22 -3.89 -11.33 24.14
C LEU A 22 -2.86 -12.32 24.70
N HIS A 23 -1.68 -11.83 25.07
CA HIS A 23 -0.52 -12.60 25.55
C HIS A 23 0.16 -13.50 24.50
N ASN A 24 -0.17 -13.41 23.22
CA ASN A 24 0.62 -14.07 22.18
C ASN A 24 2.04 -13.48 22.12
N GLU A 25 3.03 -14.36 21.94
CA GLU A 25 4.37 -13.98 21.52
C GLU A 25 4.38 -13.83 20.00
N VAL A 26 4.97 -12.74 19.51
CA VAL A 26 5.02 -12.39 18.09
C VAL A 26 6.45 -12.13 17.66
N GLU A 27 6.75 -12.49 16.42
CA GLU A 27 7.99 -12.16 15.74
C GLU A 27 7.77 -10.95 14.81
N PRO A 28 8.82 -10.29 14.30
CA PRO A 28 8.67 -9.14 13.41
C PRO A 28 7.78 -9.39 12.18
N ASP A 29 7.83 -10.59 11.60
CA ASP A 29 7.02 -11.00 10.44
C ASP A 29 5.61 -11.50 10.81
N THR A 30 5.26 -11.60 12.10
CA THR A 30 3.91 -12.02 12.50
C THR A 30 2.90 -10.97 12.08
N VAL A 31 1.93 -11.37 11.24
CA VAL A 31 0.82 -10.53 10.83
C VAL A 31 -0.14 -10.34 12.01
N ILE A 32 -0.35 -9.09 12.42
CA ILE A 32 -1.20 -8.72 13.55
C ILE A 32 -2.65 -8.58 13.12
N ALA A 33 -2.89 -7.92 12.00
CA ALA A 33 -4.21 -7.72 11.44
C ALA A 33 -4.16 -7.57 9.93
N LYS A 34 -5.28 -7.93 9.29
CA LYS A 34 -5.50 -7.76 7.86
C LYS A 34 -6.87 -7.17 7.60
N GLY A 35 -7.03 -6.48 6.49
CA GLY A 35 -8.30 -5.88 6.09
C GLY A 35 -8.30 -5.45 4.64
N MET A 36 -9.34 -4.71 4.26
CA MET A 36 -9.47 -4.12 2.93
C MET A 36 -9.53 -2.60 3.07
N VAL A 37 -8.79 -1.89 2.24
CA VAL A 37 -8.86 -0.43 2.13
C VAL A 37 -9.53 -0.03 0.82
N PRO A 38 -10.30 1.08 0.77
CA PRO A 38 -10.80 1.60 -0.49
C PRO A 38 -9.64 1.84 -1.47
N SER A 39 -9.84 1.48 -2.75
CA SER A 39 -8.85 1.81 -3.78
C SER A 39 -8.67 3.32 -3.89
N GLN A 40 -7.43 3.74 -4.10
CA GLN A 40 -7.09 5.12 -4.47
C GLN A 40 -7.35 5.38 -5.95
N GLU A 41 -7.55 4.33 -6.76
CA GLU A 41 -7.83 4.43 -8.18
C GLU A 41 -9.30 4.78 -8.41
N ILE A 42 -9.54 6.01 -8.85
CA ILE A 42 -10.86 6.56 -9.13
C ILE A 42 -10.80 7.27 -10.49
N HIS A 43 -11.76 6.95 -11.37
CA HIS A 43 -11.84 7.48 -12.73
C HIS A 43 -13.19 8.15 -13.00
N GLU A 44 -13.14 9.42 -13.39
CA GLU A 44 -14.30 10.15 -13.91
C GLU A 44 -14.36 9.99 -15.44
N LEU A 45 -15.48 9.47 -15.94
CA LEU A 45 -15.76 9.34 -17.37
C LEU A 45 -16.82 10.35 -17.81
N ARG A 46 -16.53 11.07 -18.89
CA ARG A 46 -17.44 12.04 -19.52
C ARG A 46 -18.21 11.34 -20.65
N LEU A 47 -19.19 10.51 -20.29
CA LEU A 47 -19.89 9.63 -21.22
C LEU A 47 -20.54 10.38 -22.40
N HIS A 48 -21.09 11.59 -22.17
CA HIS A 48 -21.61 12.44 -23.25
C HIS A 48 -20.58 12.72 -24.35
N ARG A 49 -19.29 12.89 -24.00
CA ARG A 49 -18.20 13.08 -24.96
C ARG A 49 -17.81 11.79 -25.67
N ASN A 50 -17.77 10.67 -24.92
CA ASN A 50 -17.45 9.37 -25.50
C ASN A 50 -18.51 8.91 -26.50
N LEU A 51 -19.78 9.19 -26.20
CA LEU A 51 -20.94 8.82 -27.01
C LEU A 51 -21.31 9.87 -28.07
N ASN A 52 -20.83 11.11 -27.91
CA ASN A 52 -21.16 12.27 -28.75
C ASN A 52 -22.68 12.56 -28.80
N ILE A 53 -23.27 12.70 -27.61
CA ILE A 53 -24.70 13.01 -27.39
C ILE A 53 -24.83 14.10 -26.31
N ASP A 54 -26.05 14.61 -26.11
CA ASP A 54 -26.33 15.56 -25.03
C ASP A 54 -26.15 14.90 -23.64
N PRO A 55 -25.60 15.62 -22.64
CA PRO A 55 -25.52 15.14 -21.27
C PRO A 55 -26.81 14.52 -20.72
N ASP A 56 -27.96 15.14 -20.99
CA ASP A 56 -29.27 14.71 -20.44
C ASP A 56 -29.75 13.40 -21.08
N ASP A 57 -29.28 13.09 -22.29
CA ASP A 57 -29.64 11.88 -23.04
C ASP A 57 -28.83 10.66 -22.59
N VAL A 58 -27.68 10.85 -21.94
CA VAL A 58 -26.74 9.75 -21.59
C VAL A 58 -27.42 8.65 -20.78
N LYS A 59 -28.34 8.99 -19.88
CA LYS A 59 -29.04 8.03 -19.01
C LYS A 59 -29.80 6.96 -19.79
N HIS A 60 -30.25 7.28 -21.01
CA HIS A 60 -30.97 6.36 -21.89
C HIS A 60 -30.04 5.40 -22.65
N HIS A 61 -28.73 5.59 -22.54
CA HIS A 61 -27.70 4.85 -23.25
C HIS A 61 -26.78 4.04 -22.32
N LEU A 62 -27.03 4.04 -21.01
CA LEU A 62 -26.27 3.24 -20.05
C LEU A 62 -26.55 1.75 -20.25
N VAL A 63 -25.49 0.95 -20.17
CA VAL A 63 -25.54 -0.53 -20.14
C VAL A 63 -25.31 -1.05 -18.70
N LYS A 64 -24.65 -0.23 -17.87
CA LYS A 64 -24.33 -0.52 -16.47
C LYS A 64 -24.70 0.68 -15.60
N HIS A 65 -25.11 0.40 -14.36
CA HIS A 65 -25.58 1.39 -13.40
C HIS A 65 -24.70 1.46 -12.15
N ALA A 66 -24.92 2.50 -11.34
CA ALA A 66 -24.22 2.66 -10.06
C ALA A 66 -24.45 1.44 -9.16
N GLY A 67 -23.39 0.98 -8.49
CA GLY A 67 -23.36 -0.24 -7.69
C GLY A 67 -22.92 -1.49 -8.44
N GLU A 68 -22.90 -1.49 -9.79
CA GLU A 68 -22.46 -2.64 -10.57
C GLU A 68 -20.93 -2.71 -10.71
N THR A 69 -20.41 -3.93 -10.74
CA THR A 69 -19.01 -4.21 -11.06
C THR A 69 -18.77 -4.12 -12.56
N VAL A 70 -17.57 -3.67 -12.92
CA VAL A 70 -17.09 -3.55 -14.31
C VAL A 70 -15.67 -4.07 -14.44
N GLU A 71 -15.39 -4.70 -15.57
CA GLU A 71 -14.03 -5.05 -15.98
C GLU A 71 -13.44 -3.95 -16.87
N LYS A 72 -12.11 -3.88 -16.92
CA LYS A 72 -11.39 -3.01 -17.85
C LYS A 72 -11.81 -3.33 -19.29
N ASP A 73 -12.03 -2.27 -20.06
CA ASP A 73 -12.55 -2.29 -21.42
C ASP A 73 -13.99 -2.81 -21.58
N GLU A 74 -14.70 -3.15 -20.49
CA GLU A 74 -16.11 -3.49 -20.52
C GLU A 74 -16.96 -2.29 -20.96
N VAL A 75 -17.97 -2.55 -21.79
CA VAL A 75 -18.84 -1.49 -22.32
C VAL A 75 -19.87 -1.08 -21.29
N ILE A 76 -19.80 0.18 -20.85
CA ILE A 76 -20.67 0.75 -19.81
C ILE A 76 -21.81 1.60 -20.38
N ALA A 77 -21.67 2.09 -21.62
CA ALA A 77 -22.72 2.83 -22.31
C ALA A 77 -22.58 2.72 -23.83
N ILE A 78 -23.71 2.68 -24.55
CA ILE A 78 -23.78 2.50 -26.01
C ILE A 78 -24.83 3.42 -26.61
N ALA A 79 -24.40 4.23 -27.59
CA ALA A 79 -25.29 5.02 -28.44
C ALA A 79 -25.30 4.44 -29.87
N ARG A 80 -26.50 4.17 -30.39
CA ARG A 80 -26.74 3.69 -31.77
C ARG A 80 -27.56 4.72 -32.52
N SER A 81 -27.11 5.11 -33.70
CA SER A 81 -27.85 6.06 -34.55
C SER A 81 -28.86 5.34 -35.45
N PHE A 82 -30.07 5.90 -35.57
CA PHE A 82 -31.22 5.31 -36.28
C PHE A 82 -31.04 5.25 -37.82
N PHE A 83 -30.10 6.01 -38.39
CA PHE A 83 -29.94 6.19 -39.85
C PHE A 83 -28.55 5.85 -40.41
N GLY A 84 -27.78 4.97 -39.75
CA GLY A 84 -26.70 4.24 -40.42
C GLY A 84 -25.30 4.32 -39.79
N ARG A 85 -24.82 3.13 -39.40
CA ARG A 85 -23.42 2.65 -39.30
C ARG A 85 -22.47 3.16 -38.21
N GLN A 86 -22.83 4.11 -37.35
CA GLN A 86 -21.94 4.48 -36.24
C GLN A 86 -22.51 4.08 -34.88
N THR A 87 -21.85 3.10 -34.25
CA THR A 87 -22.05 2.76 -32.83
C THR A 87 -20.93 3.41 -32.04
N LYS A 88 -21.28 4.26 -31.08
CA LYS A 88 -20.33 4.81 -30.12
C LYS A 88 -20.47 4.06 -28.81
N MET A 89 -19.33 3.77 -28.19
CA MET A 89 -19.26 3.02 -26.95
C MET A 89 -18.36 3.77 -25.98
N ALA A 90 -18.79 3.84 -24.72
CA ALA A 90 -17.91 4.16 -23.61
C ALA A 90 -17.53 2.87 -22.90
N ARG A 91 -16.27 2.76 -22.49
CA ARG A 91 -15.70 1.58 -21.83
C ARG A 91 -15.10 1.95 -20.49
N SER A 92 -15.12 1.02 -19.54
CA SER A 92 -14.41 1.21 -18.27
C SER A 92 -12.89 1.23 -18.51
N PRO A 93 -12.14 2.18 -17.91
CA PRO A 93 -10.68 2.20 -18.01
C PRO A 93 -10.01 1.22 -17.02
N ILE A 94 -10.76 0.73 -16.03
CA ILE A 94 -10.26 -0.06 -14.89
C ILE A 94 -11.23 -1.20 -14.54
N ASP A 95 -10.73 -2.19 -13.80
CA ASP A 95 -11.58 -3.12 -13.05
C ASP A 95 -12.10 -2.42 -11.79
N GLY A 96 -13.39 -2.48 -11.51
CA GLY A 96 -13.94 -1.79 -10.35
C GLY A 96 -15.45 -1.85 -10.20
N VAL A 97 -15.99 -0.83 -9.53
CA VAL A 97 -17.41 -0.63 -9.28
C VAL A 97 -17.80 0.76 -9.73
N ILE A 98 -18.94 0.89 -10.41
CA ILE A 98 -19.51 2.20 -10.73
C ILE A 98 -20.00 2.82 -9.43
N GLU A 99 -19.31 3.84 -8.95
CA GLU A 99 -19.64 4.53 -7.68
C GLU A 99 -20.87 5.42 -7.86
N SER A 100 -20.95 6.15 -8.97
CA SER A 100 -22.08 7.04 -9.24
C SER A 100 -22.21 7.39 -10.72
N PHE A 101 -23.41 7.81 -11.10
CA PHE A 101 -23.70 8.45 -12.38
C PHE A 101 -24.49 9.73 -12.13
N SER A 102 -24.11 10.82 -12.80
CA SER A 102 -24.81 12.10 -12.72
C SER A 102 -25.64 12.31 -13.97
N GLU A 103 -26.97 12.28 -13.81
CA GLU A 103 -27.92 12.50 -14.91
C GLU A 103 -27.82 13.89 -15.53
N THR A 104 -27.43 14.91 -14.74
CA THR A 104 -27.41 16.31 -15.18
C THR A 104 -26.19 16.69 -16.03
N ASN A 105 -25.10 15.93 -15.93
CA ASN A 105 -23.87 16.24 -16.67
C ASN A 105 -23.32 15.04 -17.45
N GLY A 106 -24.03 13.91 -17.44
CA GLY A 106 -23.68 12.71 -18.18
C GLY A 106 -22.29 12.17 -17.82
N ARG A 107 -21.91 12.24 -16.54
CA ARG A 107 -20.62 11.73 -16.04
C ARG A 107 -20.82 10.52 -15.14
N MET A 108 -19.86 9.60 -15.22
CA MET A 108 -19.84 8.37 -14.42
C MET A 108 -18.54 8.28 -13.65
N MET A 109 -18.62 7.90 -12.38
CA MET A 109 -17.46 7.64 -11.53
C MET A 109 -17.27 6.14 -11.37
N ILE A 110 -16.07 5.65 -11.63
CA ILE A 110 -15.69 4.24 -11.43
C ILE A 110 -14.55 4.20 -10.43
N LYS A 111 -14.68 3.35 -9.42
CA LYS A 111 -13.70 3.17 -8.35
C LYS A 111 -13.16 1.76 -8.39
N GLY A 112 -11.84 1.62 -8.30
CA GLY A 112 -11.19 0.30 -8.27
C GLY A 112 -11.64 -0.53 -7.07
N HIS A 113 -11.48 -1.85 -7.18
CA HIS A 113 -11.80 -2.77 -6.08
C HIS A 113 -10.98 -2.47 -4.82
N PRO A 114 -11.53 -2.67 -3.61
CA PRO A 114 -10.77 -2.55 -2.38
C PRO A 114 -9.46 -3.37 -2.43
N VAL A 115 -8.39 -2.80 -1.87
CA VAL A 115 -7.05 -3.39 -1.87
C VAL A 115 -6.79 -4.05 -0.51
N PRO A 116 -6.24 -5.27 -0.44
CA PRO A 116 -5.87 -5.88 0.83
C PRO A 116 -4.76 -5.09 1.51
N VAL A 117 -4.86 -4.95 2.83
CA VAL A 117 -3.83 -4.37 3.70
C VAL A 117 -3.55 -5.32 4.84
N GLU A 118 -2.28 -5.40 5.22
CA GLU A 118 -1.82 -6.17 6.37
C GLU A 118 -0.85 -5.33 7.18
N ILE A 119 -0.87 -5.50 8.49
CA ILE A 119 0.11 -4.89 9.40
C ILE A 119 0.81 -6.00 10.18
N SER A 120 2.14 -6.02 10.11
CA SER A 120 2.99 -6.94 10.86
C SER A 120 3.45 -6.33 12.17
N SER A 121 3.96 -7.16 13.08
CA SER A 121 4.49 -6.69 14.36
C SER A 121 5.68 -5.74 14.21
N PHE A 122 6.56 -6.03 13.25
CA PHE A 122 7.87 -5.38 13.01
C PHE A 122 8.84 -5.38 14.21
N ILE A 123 8.41 -5.83 15.38
CA ILE A 123 9.22 -6.04 16.58
C ILE A 123 8.88 -7.41 17.18
N PRO A 124 9.83 -8.12 17.77
CA PRO A 124 9.51 -9.26 18.60
C PRO A 124 8.90 -8.79 19.93
N GLY A 125 7.94 -9.52 20.50
CA GLY A 125 7.39 -9.18 21.80
C GLY A 125 6.08 -9.87 22.13
N THR A 126 5.41 -9.36 23.17
CA THR A 126 4.15 -9.92 23.67
C THR A 126 2.98 -8.98 23.37
N VAL A 127 1.85 -9.53 22.95
CA VAL A 127 0.60 -8.78 22.75
C VAL A 127 -0.01 -8.41 24.10
N THR A 128 -0.13 -7.12 24.39
CA THR A 128 -0.63 -6.62 25.68
C THR A 128 -2.03 -6.01 25.63
N GLN A 129 -2.55 -5.75 24.43
CA GLN A 129 -3.91 -5.23 24.22
C GLN A 129 -4.39 -5.57 22.81
N ILE A 130 -5.69 -5.84 22.67
CA ILE A 130 -6.36 -6.05 21.36
C ILE A 130 -7.21 -4.82 21.03
N PHE A 131 -7.15 -4.38 19.78
CA PHE A 131 -8.03 -3.39 19.17
C PHE A 131 -8.97 -4.11 18.21
N PRO A 132 -10.22 -4.43 18.62
CA PRO A 132 -11.10 -5.32 17.86
C PRO A 132 -11.31 -4.87 16.42
N GLY A 133 -10.96 -5.74 15.47
CA GLY A 133 -11.07 -5.48 14.04
C GLY A 133 -10.07 -4.47 13.47
N GLU A 134 -9.07 -4.04 14.23
CA GLU A 134 -8.10 -3.05 13.76
C GLU A 134 -6.66 -3.45 14.02
N GLY A 135 -6.37 -4.15 15.12
CA GLY A 135 -5.00 -4.59 15.40
C GLY A 135 -4.73 -4.91 16.86
N ALA A 136 -3.49 -4.70 17.28
CA ALA A 136 -3.04 -5.00 18.64
C ALA A 136 -1.92 -4.06 19.11
N MET A 137 -1.70 -4.03 20.43
CA MET A 137 -0.53 -3.43 21.07
C MET A 137 0.52 -4.50 21.31
N VAL A 138 1.74 -4.28 20.83
CA VAL A 138 2.89 -5.15 21.07
C VAL A 138 3.85 -4.47 22.01
N GLU A 139 4.29 -5.18 23.05
CA GLU A 139 5.27 -4.73 24.01
C GLU A 139 6.54 -5.56 23.92
N THR A 140 7.69 -4.88 24.03
CA THR A 140 8.99 -5.53 24.08
C THR A 140 9.96 -4.77 24.98
N ARG A 141 11.11 -5.38 25.27
CA ARG A 141 12.22 -4.73 25.96
C ARG A 141 13.42 -4.63 25.03
N GLY A 142 13.97 -3.43 24.91
CA GLY A 142 15.15 -3.23 24.08
C GLY A 142 15.71 -1.83 24.12
N TYR A 143 16.62 -1.56 23.20
CA TYR A 143 17.20 -0.24 23.00
C TYR A 143 16.49 0.46 21.84
N ARG A 144 16.25 1.76 22.00
CA ARG A 144 15.64 2.59 20.96
C ARG A 144 16.63 3.64 20.50
N PHE A 145 16.89 3.66 19.19
CA PHE A 145 17.66 4.68 18.52
C PHE A 145 16.70 5.53 17.68
N ASN A 146 16.83 6.86 17.76
CA ASN A 146 16.03 7.79 16.97
C ASN A 146 16.94 8.44 15.94
N GLY A 147 16.66 8.20 14.66
CA GLY A 147 17.29 8.96 13.56
C GLY A 147 16.65 10.34 13.39
N LEU A 148 17.31 11.21 12.63
CA LEU A 148 16.76 12.53 12.26
C LEU A 148 15.72 12.41 11.14
N PHE A 149 15.98 11.54 10.17
CA PHE A 149 15.17 11.34 8.97
C PHE A 149 15.47 9.96 8.35
N GLY A 150 14.54 9.44 7.55
CA GLY A 150 14.70 8.19 6.81
C GLY A 150 13.80 8.16 5.56
N VAL A 151 14.19 7.36 4.57
CA VAL A 151 13.45 7.14 3.32
C VAL A 151 13.15 5.65 3.18
N GLY A 152 11.93 5.32 2.76
CA GLY A 152 11.48 3.93 2.59
C GLY A 152 10.37 3.55 3.57
N GLY A 153 9.96 2.28 3.52
CA GLY A 153 8.95 1.72 4.43
C GLY A 153 9.55 1.18 5.73
N GLU A 154 8.69 0.72 6.64
CA GLU A 154 9.13 -0.06 7.80
C GLU A 154 9.75 -1.39 7.35
N THR A 155 10.81 -1.79 8.03
CA THR A 155 11.55 -3.02 7.76
C THR A 155 12.18 -3.54 9.06
N HIS A 156 12.65 -4.78 9.05
CA HIS A 156 13.37 -5.38 10.15
C HIS A 156 14.44 -6.35 9.62
N GLY A 157 15.39 -6.68 10.47
CA GLY A 157 16.50 -7.59 10.20
C GLY A 157 17.55 -7.52 11.30
N SER A 158 18.52 -8.43 11.28
CA SER A 158 19.66 -8.38 12.21
C SER A 158 20.52 -7.15 11.89
N LEU A 159 20.90 -6.40 12.92
CA LEU A 159 21.79 -5.26 12.81
C LEU A 159 23.25 -5.72 12.65
N GLU A 160 23.97 -5.12 11.71
CA GLU A 160 25.40 -5.37 11.50
C GLU A 160 26.16 -4.07 11.20
N VAL A 161 27.17 -3.77 12.01
CA VAL A 161 28.06 -2.62 11.77
C VAL A 161 29.10 -3.04 10.72
N VAL A 162 29.17 -2.31 9.62
CA VAL A 162 30.01 -2.67 8.45
C VAL A 162 31.17 -1.71 8.21
N VAL A 163 31.36 -0.74 9.09
CA VAL A 163 32.48 0.21 9.06
C VAL A 163 33.19 0.26 10.42
N ASP A 164 34.48 0.61 10.40
CA ASP A 164 35.30 0.63 11.62
C ASP A 164 35.11 1.88 12.48
N ALA A 165 34.61 2.99 11.91
CA ALA A 165 34.42 4.24 12.64
C ALA A 165 33.26 5.10 12.09
N GLY A 166 32.67 5.91 12.97
CA GLY A 166 31.51 6.75 12.67
C GLY A 166 31.73 7.90 11.69
N ASN A 167 32.96 8.14 11.24
CA ASN A 167 33.28 9.12 10.21
C ASN A 167 33.59 8.48 8.84
N VAL A 168 33.61 7.15 8.75
CA VAL A 168 33.96 6.42 7.52
C VAL A 168 32.75 6.36 6.59
N PRO A 169 32.89 6.78 5.32
CA PRO A 169 31.84 6.61 4.32
C PRO A 169 31.51 5.14 4.07
N LEU A 170 30.24 4.82 3.86
CA LEU A 170 29.81 3.49 3.40
C LEU A 170 29.85 3.43 1.87
N THR A 171 30.70 2.56 1.34
CA THR A 171 30.87 2.33 -0.11
C THR A 171 30.45 0.92 -0.51
N SER A 172 30.45 0.65 -1.81
CA SER A 172 30.07 -0.67 -2.33
C SER A 172 31.00 -1.80 -1.87
N SER A 173 32.25 -1.53 -1.48
CA SER A 173 33.19 -2.56 -1.00
C SER A 173 32.79 -3.21 0.33
N GLU A 174 32.04 -2.49 1.15
CA GLU A 174 31.58 -2.98 2.44
C GLU A 174 30.34 -3.88 2.30
N ILE A 175 29.65 -3.87 1.15
CA ILE A 175 28.41 -4.60 0.96
C ILE A 175 28.69 -5.96 0.33
N LYS A 176 28.34 -7.03 1.06
CA LYS A 176 28.65 -8.41 0.70
C LYS A 176 27.37 -9.26 0.61
N PRO A 177 27.37 -10.38 -0.12
CA PRO A 177 26.21 -11.28 -0.21
C PRO A 177 25.69 -11.79 1.14
N MET A 178 26.55 -11.89 2.15
CA MET A 178 26.17 -12.28 3.52
C MET A 178 25.31 -11.24 4.26
N HIS A 179 25.12 -10.05 3.68
CA HIS A 179 24.30 -8.98 4.24
C HIS A 179 22.83 -9.05 3.79
N SER A 180 22.48 -10.03 2.94
CA SER A 180 21.09 -10.29 2.56
C SER A 180 20.21 -10.49 3.80
N GLY A 181 19.08 -9.79 3.88
CA GLY A 181 18.16 -9.85 5.02
C GLY A 181 18.56 -9.02 6.23
N LYS A 182 19.70 -8.32 6.20
CA LYS A 182 20.22 -7.55 7.35
C LYS A 182 19.95 -6.06 7.24
N VAL A 183 20.05 -5.36 8.37
CA VAL A 183 20.09 -3.90 8.44
C VAL A 183 21.53 -3.49 8.75
N LEU A 184 22.17 -2.76 7.84
CA LEU A 184 23.57 -2.38 7.98
C LEU A 184 23.69 -1.03 8.68
N VAL A 185 24.69 -0.90 9.55
CA VAL A 185 25.03 0.36 10.21
C VAL A 185 26.33 0.89 9.60
N GLY A 186 26.23 2.02 8.92
CA GLY A 186 27.35 2.76 8.35
C GLY A 186 28.01 3.71 9.36
N GLY A 187 28.86 4.58 8.84
CA GLY A 187 29.58 5.58 9.63
C GLY A 187 29.04 6.97 9.36
N SER A 188 29.40 7.52 8.20
CA SER A 188 29.02 8.86 7.78
C SER A 188 28.07 8.85 6.58
N VAL A 189 28.58 9.19 5.40
CA VAL A 189 27.79 9.28 4.17
C VAL A 189 27.71 7.92 3.49
N VAL A 190 26.56 7.60 2.92
CA VAL A 190 26.36 6.42 2.07
C VAL A 190 26.44 6.86 0.62
N THR A 191 27.28 6.20 -0.16
CA THR A 191 27.45 6.49 -1.58
C THR A 191 26.33 5.86 -2.43
N LEU A 192 26.08 6.41 -3.63
CA LEU A 192 25.01 5.90 -4.50
C LEU A 192 25.28 4.47 -4.99
N ASP A 193 26.53 4.13 -5.26
CA ASP A 193 26.94 2.77 -5.62
C ASP A 193 26.72 1.79 -4.47
N ALA A 194 26.98 2.20 -3.22
CA ALA A 194 26.65 1.40 -2.05
C ALA A 194 25.13 1.13 -1.96
N LEU A 195 24.29 2.16 -2.10
CA LEU A 195 22.83 1.97 -2.08
C LEU A 195 22.36 0.98 -3.15
N ARG A 196 22.90 1.09 -4.38
CA ARG A 196 22.55 0.17 -5.47
C ARG A 196 23.01 -1.26 -5.19
N GLU A 197 24.21 -1.44 -4.63
CA GLU A 197 24.71 -2.77 -4.28
C GLU A 197 23.91 -3.37 -3.11
N ALA A 198 23.52 -2.56 -2.12
CA ALA A 198 22.66 -3.02 -1.02
C ALA A 198 21.33 -3.57 -1.52
N VAL A 199 20.67 -2.87 -2.44
CA VAL A 199 19.43 -3.35 -3.07
C VAL A 199 19.66 -4.67 -3.79
N LYS A 200 20.73 -4.77 -4.59
CA LYS A 200 21.08 -5.97 -5.35
C LYS A 200 21.36 -7.18 -4.44
N GLN A 201 22.00 -6.96 -3.30
CA GLN A 201 22.33 -8.01 -2.33
C GLN A 201 21.19 -8.32 -1.35
N GLY A 202 20.02 -7.68 -1.48
CA GLY A 202 18.87 -7.94 -0.61
C GLY A 202 19.04 -7.42 0.82
N VAL A 203 19.85 -6.38 1.03
CA VAL A 203 19.95 -5.67 2.31
C VAL A 203 18.60 -5.02 2.62
N ARG A 204 18.12 -5.16 3.87
CA ARG A 204 16.79 -4.71 4.29
C ARG A 204 16.74 -3.24 4.64
N GLY A 205 17.86 -2.66 5.07
CA GLY A 205 17.97 -1.25 5.42
C GLY A 205 19.41 -0.85 5.70
N ILE A 206 19.67 0.46 5.69
CA ILE A 206 20.95 1.06 6.08
C ILE A 206 20.64 2.19 7.07
N ILE A 207 21.42 2.24 8.15
CA ILE A 207 21.41 3.27 9.19
C ILE A 207 22.71 4.06 9.09
#